data_AF-A0AAJ0D9J5-F1
#
_entry.id   AF-A0AAJ0D9J5-F1
#
_cell.length_a   1.000
_cell.length_b   1.000
_cell.length_c   1.000
_cell.angle_alpha   90.00
_cell.angle_beta   90.00
_cell.angle_gamma   90.00
#
_symmetry.space_group_name_H-M   'P 1'
#
loop_
_entity.id
_entity.type
_entity.pdbx_description
1 polymer ?
#
loop_
_entity_poly.entity_id
_entity_poly.type
_entity_poly.pdbx_seq_one_letter_code
_entity_poly.pdbx_strand_id
1 'polypeptide(L)'
;MILPQELRRWLKSVRIGEVDQRPMGRLQNESSQSVYATYWVRLICYCLRVLQSDDAQQTDSAGGDRFSDGESLDIGQQNDLEGDPDIVPAEATVPDRERNNIETLIFQKVYGDVFQSPLLHFLAVLGIDEDNNRLRQGNDFSYMLAGVVYCVRVIALEILLPAEQRSSQGETEFEMFLDRRKEYLADGTLSPMSTAISLLAYVAAAIVDAEHLLWQELMWGANRFEMDLDELTDDFTFRKRGAYFVNNEQNGIDKV
;
A
#
# COMPACT_ATOMS: atom_id res chain seq x y z
N MET A 1 3.42 12.65 -24.17
CA MET A 1 2.73 13.83 -23.59
C MET A 1 2.78 13.75 -22.07
N ILE A 2 2.95 14.87 -21.35
CA ILE A 2 3.07 14.92 -19.88
C ILE A 2 1.66 14.97 -19.25
N LEU A 3 1.45 14.26 -18.14
CA LEU A 3 0.18 14.24 -17.42
C LEU A 3 -0.20 15.64 -16.89
N PRO A 4 -1.43 16.13 -17.14
CA PRO A 4 -1.87 17.44 -16.68
C PRO A 4 -1.68 17.63 -15.17
N GLN A 5 -1.35 18.87 -14.75
CA GLN A 5 -1.11 19.17 -13.34
C GLN A 5 -2.34 18.90 -12.47
N GLU A 6 -3.53 19.28 -12.94
CA GLU A 6 -4.79 19.03 -12.22
C GLU A 6 -5.03 17.55 -11.98
N LEU A 7 -4.84 16.71 -13.01
CA LEU A 7 -4.99 15.27 -12.87
C LEU A 7 -4.01 14.70 -11.82
N ARG A 8 -2.79 15.23 -11.75
CA ARG A 8 -1.81 14.86 -10.71
C ARG A 8 -2.25 15.29 -9.31
N ARG A 9 -2.97 16.40 -9.16
CA ARG A 9 -3.52 16.84 -7.86
C ARG A 9 -4.68 15.94 -7.42
N TRP A 10 -5.55 15.58 -8.36
CA TRP A 10 -6.59 14.58 -8.12
C TRP A 10 -6.00 13.23 -7.72
N LEU A 11 -5.00 12.75 -8.47
CA LEU A 11 -4.35 11.47 -8.18
C LEU A 11 -3.70 11.43 -6.79
N LYS A 12 -3.08 12.53 -6.36
CA LYS A 12 -2.46 12.63 -5.03
C LYS A 12 -3.48 12.73 -3.89
N SER A 13 -4.61 13.38 -4.15
CA SER A 13 -5.58 13.67 -3.10
C SER A 13 -6.11 12.40 -2.43
N VAL A 14 -6.20 12.46 -1.12
CA VAL A 14 -6.88 11.44 -0.30
C VAL A 14 -8.37 11.73 -0.15
N ARG A 15 -8.82 12.96 -0.43
CA ARG A 15 -10.21 13.38 -0.23
C ARG A 15 -11.08 12.97 -1.42
N ILE A 16 -12.29 12.50 -1.18
CA ILE A 16 -13.19 12.04 -2.26
C ILE A 16 -13.49 13.18 -3.26
N GLY A 17 -13.92 14.35 -2.76
CA GLY A 17 -14.41 15.45 -3.60
C GLY A 17 -13.46 16.62 -3.82
N GLU A 18 -12.21 16.56 -3.34
CA GLU A 18 -11.30 17.70 -3.35
C GLU A 18 -9.92 17.34 -3.91
N VAL A 19 -9.26 18.30 -4.55
CA VAL A 19 -7.88 18.18 -5.05
C VAL A 19 -6.85 18.42 -3.96
N ASP A 20 -5.68 17.78 -4.07
CA ASP A 20 -4.54 18.08 -3.21
C ASP A 20 -3.96 19.45 -3.57
N GLN A 21 -3.34 20.14 -2.59
CA GLN A 21 -2.68 21.42 -2.85
C GLN A 21 -1.47 21.28 -3.77
N ARG A 22 -0.77 20.14 -3.71
CA ARG A 22 0.42 19.86 -4.54
C ARG A 22 0.12 18.73 -5.51
N PRO A 23 0.57 18.80 -6.77
CA PRO A 23 0.44 17.67 -7.67
C PRO A 23 1.27 16.49 -7.17
N MET A 24 0.86 15.27 -7.49
CA MET A 24 1.72 14.11 -7.36
C MET A 24 3.03 14.36 -8.12
N GLY A 25 4.14 14.33 -7.39
CA GLY A 25 5.48 14.49 -7.95
C GLY A 25 5.93 13.19 -8.61
N ARG A 26 6.73 13.30 -9.67
CA ARG A 26 7.58 12.18 -10.07
C ARG A 26 8.63 12.00 -8.98
N LEU A 27 8.92 10.77 -8.60
CA LEU A 27 10.10 10.47 -7.79
C LEU A 27 11.32 10.99 -8.53
N GLN A 28 12.00 12.00 -7.99
CA GLN A 28 13.17 12.61 -8.65
C GLN A 28 14.45 11.79 -8.41
N ASN A 29 14.46 11.00 -7.33
CA ASN A 29 15.58 10.17 -6.96
C ASN A 29 15.42 8.75 -7.54
N GLU A 30 16.38 8.32 -8.35
CA GLU A 30 16.44 6.99 -8.96
C GLU A 30 16.48 5.88 -7.91
N SER A 31 17.12 6.11 -6.75
CA SER A 31 17.12 5.14 -5.67
C SER A 31 15.73 4.96 -5.06
N SER A 32 14.96 6.04 -4.87
CA SER A 32 13.58 5.97 -4.38
C SER A 32 12.65 5.29 -5.39
N GLN A 33 12.85 5.53 -6.70
CA GLN A 33 12.12 4.80 -7.74
C GLN A 33 12.37 3.30 -7.67
N SER A 34 13.64 2.90 -7.57
CA SER A 34 14.04 1.50 -7.46
C SER A 34 13.45 0.84 -6.21
N VAL A 35 13.49 1.52 -5.06
CA VAL A 35 12.91 1.02 -3.81
C VAL A 35 11.40 0.82 -3.94
N TYR A 36 10.67 1.78 -4.50
CA TYR A 36 9.21 1.68 -4.61
C TYR A 36 8.80 0.61 -5.62
N ALA A 37 9.50 0.52 -6.75
CA ALA A 37 9.33 -0.56 -7.70
C ALA A 37 9.61 -1.93 -7.07
N THR A 38 10.62 -2.02 -6.20
CA THR A 38 10.95 -3.25 -5.47
C THR A 38 9.79 -3.71 -4.59
N TYR A 39 9.09 -2.81 -3.89
CA TYR A 39 7.89 -3.20 -3.12
C TYR A 39 6.80 -3.80 -4.01
N TRP A 40 6.61 -3.24 -5.20
CA TRP A 40 5.63 -3.76 -6.15
C TRP A 40 6.02 -5.14 -6.71
N VAL A 41 7.29 -5.32 -7.08
CA VAL A 41 7.81 -6.63 -7.53
C VAL A 41 7.65 -7.67 -6.41
N ARG A 42 7.97 -7.31 -5.16
CA ARG A 42 7.77 -8.19 -4.00
C ARG A 42 6.30 -8.57 -3.82
N LEU A 43 5.36 -7.64 -4.01
CA LEU A 43 3.92 -7.92 -3.97
C LEU A 43 3.52 -8.93 -5.07
N ILE A 44 3.98 -8.76 -6.31
CA ILE A 44 3.68 -9.70 -7.39
C ILE A 44 4.21 -11.09 -7.04
N CYS A 45 5.49 -11.19 -6.63
CA CYS A 45 6.08 -12.46 -6.22
C CYS A 45 5.34 -13.08 -5.02
N TYR A 46 4.88 -12.25 -4.08
CA TYR A 46 4.08 -12.69 -2.94
C TYR A 46 2.75 -13.30 -3.41
N CYS A 47 1.99 -12.59 -4.24
CA CYS A 47 0.73 -13.10 -4.80
C CYS A 47 0.94 -14.41 -5.57
N LEU A 48 1.96 -14.49 -6.43
CA LEU A 48 2.25 -15.71 -7.19
C LEU A 48 2.61 -16.91 -6.28
N ARG A 49 3.36 -16.68 -5.20
CA ARG A 49 3.72 -17.76 -4.26
C ARG A 49 2.51 -18.24 -3.45
N VAL A 50 1.67 -17.32 -2.99
CA VAL A 50 0.45 -17.68 -2.27
C VAL A 50 -0.48 -18.48 -3.18
N LEU A 51 -0.70 -18.03 -4.43
CA LEU A 51 -1.51 -18.75 -5.40
C LEU A 51 -0.95 -20.16 -5.72
N GLN A 52 0.37 -20.31 -5.82
CA GLN A 52 1.00 -21.64 -6.00
C GLN A 52 0.84 -22.56 -4.78
N SER A 53 0.66 -21.99 -3.59
CA SER A 53 0.49 -22.74 -2.35
C SER A 53 -0.92 -23.32 -2.23
N ASP A 54 -1.93 -22.59 -2.69
CA ASP A 54 -3.32 -23.04 -2.70
C ASP A 54 -3.55 -24.19 -3.70
N ASP A 55 -2.93 -24.12 -4.89
CA ASP A 55 -3.00 -25.19 -5.90
C ASP A 55 -2.38 -26.50 -5.38
N ALA A 56 -1.25 -26.42 -4.67
CA ALA A 56 -0.58 -27.59 -4.08
C ALA A 56 -1.40 -28.25 -2.96
N GLN A 57 -2.09 -27.45 -2.13
CA GLN A 57 -2.96 -27.97 -1.06
C GLN A 57 -4.25 -28.60 -1.60
N GLN A 58 -4.77 -28.13 -2.75
CA GLN A 58 -5.92 -28.76 -3.41
C GLN A 58 -5.55 -30.10 -4.08
N THR A 59 -4.34 -30.24 -4.63
CA THR A 59 -3.91 -31.51 -5.24
C THR A 59 -3.66 -32.62 -4.22
N ASP A 60 -3.22 -32.28 -3.00
CA ASP A 60 -2.98 -33.27 -1.94
C ASP A 60 -4.27 -33.75 -1.26
N SER A 61 -5.37 -33.01 -1.40
CA SER A 61 -6.67 -33.35 -0.80
C SER A 61 -7.54 -34.28 -1.68
N ALA A 62 -7.19 -34.47 -2.96
CA ALA A 62 -7.93 -35.34 -3.88
C ALA A 62 -7.35 -36.78 -4.00
N GLY A 63 -6.36 -37.10 -3.16
CA GLY A 63 -5.51 -38.29 -3.28
C GLY A 63 -5.82 -39.47 -2.37
N GLY A 64 -6.96 -39.53 -1.68
CA GLY A 64 -7.31 -40.70 -0.87
C GLY A 64 -8.72 -40.70 -0.29
N ASP A 65 -9.65 -41.42 -0.91
CA ASP A 65 -10.04 -42.74 -0.40
C ASP A 65 -10.91 -43.49 -1.42
N ARG A 66 -10.80 -44.81 -1.44
CA ARG A 66 -11.43 -45.74 -2.39
C ARG A 66 -12.48 -46.60 -1.65
N PHE A 67 -13.70 -46.61 -2.16
CA PHE A 67 -14.73 -47.67 -2.12
C PHE A 67 -15.57 -47.96 -0.84
N SER A 68 -16.90 -47.77 -0.99
CA SER A 68 -18.05 -48.70 -0.77
C SER A 68 -19.28 -47.83 -0.47
N ASP A 69 -20.52 -48.09 -0.84
CA ASP A 69 -21.20 -49.09 -1.65
C ASP A 69 -22.45 -48.38 -2.24
N GLY A 70 -23.03 -48.96 -3.28
CA GLY A 70 -24.01 -48.30 -4.12
C GLY A 70 -25.37 -48.02 -3.48
N GLU A 71 -26.05 -47.02 -4.05
CA GLU A 71 -27.47 -47.16 -4.35
C GLU A 71 -27.86 -46.23 -5.50
N SER A 72 -28.47 -46.84 -6.51
CA SER A 72 -29.02 -46.25 -7.72
C SER A 72 -30.35 -45.56 -7.44
N LEU A 73 -30.53 -44.32 -7.90
CA LEU A 73 -31.85 -43.82 -8.30
C LEU A 73 -31.72 -42.90 -9.53
N ASP A 74 -32.07 -43.49 -10.65
CA ASP A 74 -32.43 -42.86 -11.92
C ASP A 74 -33.80 -42.19 -11.77
N ILE A 75 -33.88 -40.88 -12.00
CA ILE A 75 -35.06 -40.25 -12.61
C ILE A 75 -34.55 -39.13 -13.53
N GLY A 76 -34.54 -39.43 -14.82
CA GLY A 76 -34.30 -38.46 -15.86
C GLY A 76 -35.37 -37.36 -15.95
N GLN A 77 -34.94 -36.21 -16.45
CA GLN A 77 -35.74 -35.38 -17.34
C GLN A 77 -34.80 -34.54 -18.20
N GLN A 78 -34.78 -34.87 -19.49
CA GLN A 78 -34.28 -34.05 -20.57
C GLN A 78 -34.96 -32.69 -20.53
N ASN A 79 -34.19 -31.63 -20.70
CA ASN A 79 -34.64 -30.43 -21.40
C ASN A 79 -33.53 -30.05 -22.38
N ASP A 80 -33.79 -30.42 -23.63
CA ASP A 80 -33.06 -29.97 -24.80
C ASP A 80 -33.26 -28.45 -24.95
N LEU A 81 -32.17 -27.70 -24.83
CA LEU A 81 -32.07 -26.36 -25.39
C LEU A 81 -30.87 -26.40 -26.34
N GLU A 82 -31.17 -26.56 -27.63
CA GLU A 82 -30.25 -26.28 -28.73
C GLU A 82 -29.77 -24.83 -28.60
N GLY A 83 -28.54 -24.67 -28.11
CA GLY A 83 -27.80 -23.42 -28.06
C GLY A 83 -26.54 -23.54 -28.91
N ASP A 84 -26.53 -22.76 -30.00
CA ASP A 84 -25.44 -22.40 -30.92
C ASP A 84 -23.99 -22.81 -30.53
N PRO A 85 -23.27 -23.62 -31.36
CA PRO A 85 -21.96 -24.16 -31.00
C PRO A 85 -20.79 -23.26 -31.41
N ASP A 86 -20.90 -21.93 -31.28
CA ASP A 86 -19.80 -21.02 -31.65
C ASP A 86 -19.79 -19.71 -30.84
N ILE A 87 -19.72 -19.82 -29.52
CA ILE A 87 -19.06 -18.79 -28.70
C ILE A 87 -18.13 -19.49 -27.71
N VAL A 88 -16.97 -19.91 -28.21
CA VAL A 88 -15.82 -20.17 -27.36
C VAL A 88 -15.44 -18.82 -26.74
N PRO A 89 -15.47 -18.64 -25.40
CA PRO A 89 -14.97 -17.40 -24.81
C PRO A 89 -13.51 -17.27 -25.23
N ALA A 90 -13.18 -16.20 -25.95
CA ALA A 90 -11.82 -15.94 -26.39
C ALA A 90 -10.89 -16.07 -25.18
N GLU A 91 -9.97 -17.03 -25.22
CA GLU A 91 -8.91 -17.16 -24.22
C GLU A 91 -8.20 -15.80 -24.13
N ALA A 92 -8.40 -15.10 -23.02
CA ALA A 92 -7.74 -13.83 -22.77
C ALA A 92 -6.24 -14.01 -22.98
N THR A 93 -5.63 -13.16 -23.81
CA THR A 93 -4.18 -13.23 -24.03
C THR A 93 -3.47 -13.05 -22.69
N VAL A 94 -2.31 -13.68 -22.47
CA VAL A 94 -1.58 -13.60 -21.19
C VAL A 94 -1.46 -12.16 -20.64
N PRO A 95 -1.20 -11.12 -21.46
CA PRO A 95 -1.22 -9.72 -21.02
C PRO A 95 -2.58 -9.24 -20.48
N ASP A 96 -3.68 -9.69 -21.07
CA ASP A 96 -5.05 -9.33 -20.65
C ASP A 96 -5.41 -10.00 -19.33
N ARG A 97 -4.98 -11.26 -19.14
CA ARG A 97 -5.15 -11.98 -17.86
C ARG A 97 -4.33 -11.33 -16.74
N GLU A 98 -3.09 -10.95 -17.01
CA GLU A 98 -2.23 -10.26 -16.02
C GLU A 98 -2.76 -8.87 -15.66
N ARG A 99 -3.24 -8.09 -16.65
CA ARG A 99 -3.91 -6.80 -16.40
C ARG A 99 -5.15 -6.96 -15.53
N ASN A 100 -6.00 -7.95 -15.82
CA ASN A 100 -7.22 -8.25 -15.06
C ASN A 100 -6.89 -8.62 -13.60
N ASN A 101 -5.81 -9.36 -13.37
CA ASN A 101 -5.37 -9.72 -12.01
C ASN A 101 -4.86 -8.52 -11.21
N ILE A 102 -4.20 -7.55 -11.83
CA ILE A 102 -3.73 -6.33 -11.14
C ILE A 102 -4.91 -5.36 -10.90
N GLU A 103 -5.84 -5.27 -11.85
CA GLU A 103 -7.03 -4.43 -11.71
C GLU A 103 -7.87 -4.88 -10.51
N THR A 104 -8.14 -6.18 -10.40
CA THR A 104 -8.89 -6.76 -9.26
C THR A 104 -8.16 -6.60 -7.93
N LEU A 105 -6.82 -6.62 -7.93
CA LEU A 105 -6.02 -6.37 -6.73
C LEU A 105 -6.22 -4.95 -6.18
N ILE A 106 -6.29 -3.95 -7.06
CA ILE A 106 -6.37 -2.53 -6.70
C ILE A 106 -7.83 -2.09 -6.49
N PHE A 107 -8.72 -2.44 -7.42
CA PHE A 107 -10.11 -1.96 -7.45
C PHE A 107 -11.08 -2.97 -6.85
N GLN A 108 -10.85 -3.30 -5.59
CA GLN A 108 -11.73 -4.16 -4.79
C GLN A 108 -12.22 -3.45 -3.53
N LYS A 109 -13.31 -3.95 -2.98
CA LYS A 109 -13.85 -3.52 -1.68
C LYS A 109 -13.48 -4.53 -0.59
N VAL A 110 -13.20 -4.02 0.60
CA VAL A 110 -12.85 -4.79 1.79
C VAL A 110 -13.82 -4.42 2.92
N TYR A 111 -14.80 -5.29 3.19
CA TYR A 111 -15.86 -5.04 4.18
C TYR A 111 -15.67 -5.81 5.49
N GLY A 112 -15.09 -7.01 5.41
CA GLY A 112 -14.96 -7.94 6.53
C GLY A 112 -13.50 -8.19 6.87
N ASP A 113 -13.04 -9.41 6.62
CA ASP A 113 -11.63 -9.77 6.81
C ASP A 113 -10.76 -9.04 5.78
N VAL A 114 -10.08 -7.99 6.24
CA VAL A 114 -9.20 -7.14 5.43
C VAL A 114 -8.01 -7.91 4.87
N PHE A 115 -7.62 -9.03 5.49
CA PHE A 115 -6.50 -9.85 5.03
C PHE A 115 -6.85 -10.78 3.86
N GLN A 116 -8.13 -10.84 3.46
CA GLN A 116 -8.53 -11.46 2.19
C GLN A 116 -8.01 -10.68 0.98
N SER A 117 -7.71 -9.38 1.15
CA SER A 117 -7.03 -8.62 0.10
C SER A 117 -5.54 -8.98 0.09
N PRO A 118 -5.00 -9.53 -1.02
CA PRO A 118 -3.58 -9.87 -1.10
C PRO A 118 -2.67 -8.65 -0.90
N LEU A 119 -3.14 -7.46 -1.30
CA LEU A 119 -2.43 -6.20 -1.09
C LEU A 119 -2.33 -5.85 0.40
N LEU A 120 -3.42 -5.97 1.16
CA LEU A 120 -3.40 -5.68 2.60
C LEU A 120 -2.67 -6.75 3.40
N HIS A 121 -2.80 -8.02 3.01
CA HIS A 121 -2.01 -9.08 3.60
C HIS A 121 -0.51 -8.87 3.36
N PHE A 122 -0.11 -8.50 2.15
CA PHE A 122 1.29 -8.17 1.86
C PHE A 122 1.78 -6.97 2.68
N LEU A 123 0.96 -5.93 2.85
CA LEU A 123 1.30 -4.80 3.72
C LEU A 123 1.51 -5.24 5.17
N ALA A 124 0.72 -6.19 5.67
CA ALA A 124 0.93 -6.76 7.01
C ALA A 124 2.27 -7.50 7.11
N VAL A 125 2.63 -8.29 6.09
CA VAL A 125 3.93 -8.97 5.99
C VAL A 125 5.08 -7.96 5.95
N LEU A 126 4.94 -6.84 5.22
CA LEU A 126 5.94 -5.78 5.22
C LEU A 126 6.15 -5.14 6.60
N GLY A 127 5.16 -5.20 7.47
CA GLY A 127 5.25 -4.75 8.86
C GLY A 127 6.13 -5.63 9.73
N ILE A 128 6.56 -6.80 9.26
CA ILE A 128 7.41 -7.72 10.01
C ILE A 128 8.89 -7.42 9.73
N ASP A 129 9.66 -7.32 10.80
CA ASP A 129 11.12 -7.23 10.83
C ASP A 129 11.67 -8.64 11.06
N GLU A 130 12.00 -9.33 9.97
CA GLU A 130 12.46 -10.72 9.99
C GLU A 130 13.82 -10.89 10.67
N ASP A 131 14.70 -9.90 10.58
CA ASP A 131 16.04 -9.94 11.15
C ASP A 131 15.98 -9.92 12.69
N ASN A 132 15.02 -9.17 13.24
CA ASN A 132 14.89 -8.96 14.68
C ASN A 132 13.68 -9.69 15.30
N ASN A 133 12.93 -10.47 14.51
CA ASN A 133 11.71 -11.17 14.92
C ASN A 133 10.70 -10.26 15.66
N ARG A 134 10.47 -9.07 15.14
CA ARG A 134 9.57 -8.07 15.75
C ARG A 134 8.72 -7.36 14.70
N LEU A 135 7.77 -6.55 15.13
CA LEU A 135 7.11 -5.61 14.24
C LEU A 135 8.02 -4.40 13.99
N ARG A 136 8.02 -3.90 12.76
CA ARG A 136 8.70 -2.66 12.38
C ARG A 136 8.10 -1.48 13.14
N GLN A 137 8.94 -0.48 13.42
CA GLN A 137 8.46 0.75 14.02
C GLN A 137 7.62 1.56 13.03
N GLY A 138 6.75 2.42 13.56
CA GLY A 138 5.84 3.24 12.74
C GLY A 138 6.58 4.06 11.68
N ASN A 139 7.71 4.67 12.03
CA ASN A 139 8.54 5.43 11.08
C ASN A 139 8.99 4.56 9.91
N ASP A 140 9.65 3.43 10.18
CA ASP A 140 10.16 2.54 9.13
C ASP A 140 9.05 1.99 8.24
N PHE A 141 7.96 1.53 8.86
CA PHE A 141 6.82 0.97 8.14
C PHE A 141 6.08 2.02 7.31
N SER A 142 5.95 3.26 7.81
CA SER A 142 5.26 4.34 7.10
C SER A 142 5.92 4.70 5.77
N TYR A 143 7.26 4.66 5.69
CA TYR A 143 7.98 4.88 4.43
C TYR A 143 7.69 3.77 3.41
N MET A 144 7.63 2.51 3.84
CA MET A 144 7.30 1.38 2.97
C MET A 144 5.86 1.48 2.47
N LEU A 145 4.93 1.79 3.39
CA LEU A 145 3.51 1.96 3.09
C LEU A 145 3.28 3.13 2.11
N ALA A 146 3.96 4.26 2.30
CA ALA A 146 3.92 5.39 1.37
C ALA A 146 4.43 5.00 -0.02
N GLY A 147 5.45 4.14 -0.10
CA GLY A 147 5.94 3.57 -1.35
C GLY A 147 4.89 2.73 -2.07
N VAL A 148 4.19 1.86 -1.36
CA VAL A 148 3.10 1.04 -1.93
C VAL A 148 1.93 1.92 -2.37
N VAL A 149 1.50 2.89 -1.57
CA VAL A 149 0.46 3.88 -1.92
C VAL A 149 0.82 4.65 -3.19
N TYR A 150 2.08 5.03 -3.36
CA TYR A 150 2.57 5.65 -4.59
C TYR A 150 2.44 4.70 -5.79
N CYS A 151 2.90 3.45 -5.67
CA CYS A 151 2.82 2.45 -6.73
C CYS A 151 1.37 2.17 -7.15
N VAL A 152 0.47 1.97 -6.19
CA VAL A 152 -0.97 1.76 -6.45
C VAL A 152 -1.55 2.91 -7.26
N ARG A 153 -1.25 4.17 -6.92
CA ARG A 153 -1.71 5.35 -7.68
C ARG A 153 -1.18 5.37 -9.10
N VAL A 154 0.11 5.11 -9.30
CA VAL A 154 0.73 5.13 -10.63
C VAL A 154 0.15 4.02 -11.51
N ILE A 155 -0.06 2.84 -10.95
CA ILE A 155 -0.59 1.68 -11.68
C ILE A 155 -2.07 1.84 -11.96
N ALA A 156 -2.86 2.31 -10.99
CA ALA A 156 -4.26 2.64 -11.21
C ALA A 156 -4.42 3.70 -12.31
N LEU A 157 -3.55 4.72 -12.32
CA LEU A 157 -3.53 5.70 -13.41
C LEU A 157 -3.21 5.04 -14.76
N GLU A 158 -2.26 4.11 -14.82
CA GLU A 158 -1.90 3.44 -16.08
C GLU A 158 -3.00 2.48 -16.56
N ILE A 159 -3.79 1.90 -15.65
CA ILE A 159 -4.98 1.10 -15.99
C ILE A 159 -6.09 2.00 -16.54
N LEU A 160 -6.41 3.10 -15.86
CA LEU A 160 -7.54 3.96 -16.19
C LEU A 160 -7.26 4.95 -17.32
N LEU A 161 -6.01 5.43 -17.41
CA LEU A 161 -5.55 6.40 -18.39
C LEU A 161 -4.20 5.94 -18.99
N PRO A 162 -4.21 4.87 -19.81
CA PRO A 162 -3.00 4.27 -20.38
C PRO A 162 -2.12 5.27 -21.10
N ALA A 163 -0.80 5.09 -20.96
CA ALA A 163 0.19 5.97 -21.57
C ALA A 163 0.10 6.05 -23.08
N GLU A 164 -0.12 4.89 -23.69
CA GLU A 164 -0.16 4.70 -25.14
C GLU A 164 -1.30 5.48 -25.78
N GLN A 165 -2.43 5.63 -25.07
CA GLN A 165 -3.64 6.28 -25.56
C GLN A 165 -3.72 7.76 -25.17
N ARG A 166 -2.65 8.34 -24.61
CA ARG A 166 -2.67 9.72 -24.07
C ARG A 166 -3.08 10.77 -25.10
N SER A 167 -2.76 10.59 -26.38
CA SER A 167 -3.11 11.55 -27.43
C SER A 167 -4.59 11.52 -27.82
N SER A 168 -5.31 10.42 -27.55
CA SER A 168 -6.73 10.27 -27.89
C SER A 168 -7.67 10.40 -26.70
N GLN A 169 -7.14 10.45 -25.47
CA GLN A 169 -7.91 10.67 -24.24
C GLN A 169 -8.48 12.08 -24.17
N GLY A 170 -9.76 12.17 -23.81
CA GLY A 170 -10.52 13.40 -23.66
C GLY A 170 -11.28 13.46 -22.34
N GLU A 171 -12.39 14.20 -22.35
CA GLU A 171 -13.22 14.46 -21.17
C GLU A 171 -13.80 13.17 -20.58
N THR A 172 -14.31 12.27 -21.42
CA THR A 172 -14.95 11.02 -20.99
C THR A 172 -13.99 10.12 -20.20
N GLU A 173 -12.77 9.93 -20.68
CA GLU A 173 -11.78 9.10 -19.96
C GLU A 173 -11.35 9.74 -18.64
N PHE A 174 -11.31 11.07 -18.57
CA PHE A 174 -11.02 11.77 -17.32
C PHE A 174 -12.17 11.67 -16.31
N GLU A 175 -13.42 11.74 -16.75
CA GLU A 175 -14.59 11.52 -15.89
C GLU A 175 -14.59 10.09 -15.33
N MET A 176 -14.36 9.09 -16.20
CA MET A 176 -14.22 7.68 -15.77
C MET A 176 -13.10 7.50 -14.75
N PHE A 177 -11.94 8.14 -14.95
CA PHE A 177 -10.86 8.15 -13.98
C PHE A 177 -11.31 8.75 -12.63
N LEU A 178 -11.98 9.90 -12.65
CA LEU A 178 -12.43 10.57 -11.42
C LEU A 178 -13.44 9.72 -10.66
N ASP A 179 -14.35 9.05 -11.33
CA ASP A 179 -15.36 8.21 -10.69
C ASP A 179 -14.73 6.95 -10.09
N ARG A 180 -13.85 6.26 -10.83
CA ARG A 180 -13.12 5.12 -10.27
C ARG A 180 -12.21 5.52 -9.11
N ARG A 181 -11.57 6.69 -9.19
CA ARG A 181 -10.77 7.26 -8.10
C ARG A 181 -11.63 7.51 -6.86
N LYS A 182 -12.79 8.16 -6.99
CA LYS A 182 -13.72 8.40 -5.87
C LYS A 182 -14.19 7.10 -5.24
N GLU A 183 -14.31 6.04 -6.04
CA GLU A 183 -14.81 4.75 -5.58
C GLU A 183 -13.73 3.90 -4.88
N TYR A 184 -12.45 4.00 -5.26
CA TYR A 184 -11.42 3.10 -4.71
C TYR A 184 -10.13 3.75 -4.22
N LEU A 185 -9.78 4.95 -4.66
CA LEU A 185 -8.43 5.50 -4.42
C LEU A 185 -8.40 6.62 -3.37
N ALA A 186 -9.56 7.01 -2.86
CA ALA A 186 -9.71 8.00 -1.80
C ALA A 186 -9.83 7.33 -0.42
N ASP A 187 -9.65 8.13 0.62
CA ASP A 187 -9.92 7.71 1.99
C ASP A 187 -11.41 7.54 2.24
N GLY A 188 -11.78 6.65 3.16
CA GLY A 188 -13.16 6.29 3.49
C GLY A 188 -13.89 5.44 2.44
N THR A 189 -13.20 4.91 1.42
CA THR A 189 -13.86 4.17 0.33
C THR A 189 -13.98 2.66 0.57
N LEU A 190 -13.53 2.15 1.72
CA LEU A 190 -13.52 0.71 2.06
C LEU A 190 -12.79 -0.13 0.99
N SER A 191 -11.69 0.39 0.48
CA SER A 191 -10.79 -0.30 -0.46
C SER A 191 -9.43 -0.55 0.21
N PRO A 192 -8.59 -1.45 -0.33
CA PRO A 192 -7.22 -1.61 0.12
C PRO A 192 -6.44 -0.29 0.17
N MET A 193 -6.65 0.58 -0.83
CA MET A 193 -6.04 1.90 -0.88
C MET A 193 -6.52 2.81 0.24
N SER A 194 -7.83 2.81 0.55
CA SER A 194 -8.37 3.55 1.69
C SER A 194 -7.73 3.08 2.99
N THR A 195 -7.65 1.78 3.24
CA THR A 195 -6.99 1.24 4.44
C THR A 195 -5.52 1.66 4.53
N ALA A 196 -4.78 1.59 3.43
CA ALA A 196 -3.39 2.04 3.38
C ALA A 196 -3.24 3.54 3.67
N ILE A 197 -4.14 4.38 3.16
CA ILE A 197 -4.18 5.82 3.46
C ILE A 197 -4.51 6.05 4.94
N SER A 198 -5.52 5.38 5.48
CA SER A 198 -5.92 5.52 6.88
C SER A 198 -4.79 5.10 7.83
N LEU A 199 -4.04 4.03 7.50
CA LEU A 199 -2.86 3.59 8.25
C LEU A 199 -1.75 4.65 8.24
N LEU A 200 -1.46 5.28 7.09
CA LEU A 200 -0.50 6.39 7.03
C LEU A 200 -0.94 7.58 7.88
N ALA A 201 -2.22 7.94 7.82
CA ALA A 201 -2.77 9.03 8.62
C ALA A 201 -2.68 8.74 10.12
N TYR A 202 -2.96 7.51 10.53
CA TYR A 202 -2.87 7.08 11.93
C TYR A 202 -1.43 7.15 12.45
N VAL A 203 -0.45 6.65 11.69
CA VAL A 203 0.97 6.73 12.08
C VAL A 203 1.42 8.19 12.19
N ALA A 204 1.03 9.04 11.24
CA ALA A 204 1.36 10.46 11.29
C ALA A 204 0.76 11.15 12.53
N ALA A 205 -0.50 10.85 12.86
CA ALA A 205 -1.16 11.39 14.06
C ALA A 205 -0.46 10.92 15.34
N ALA A 206 -0.15 9.63 15.45
CA ALA A 206 0.52 9.08 16.63
C ALA A 206 1.91 9.70 16.86
N ILE A 207 2.65 10.01 15.80
CA ILE A 207 3.95 10.71 15.90
C ILE A 207 3.75 12.12 16.46
N VAL A 208 2.76 12.86 15.94
CA VAL A 208 2.44 14.22 16.42
C VAL A 208 1.98 14.20 17.88
N ASP A 209 1.13 13.23 18.26
CA ASP A 209 0.66 13.06 19.63
C ASP A 209 1.81 12.74 20.58
N ALA A 210 2.74 11.85 20.18
CA ALA A 210 3.93 11.53 20.95
C ALA A 210 4.85 12.75 21.12
N GLU A 211 5.05 13.55 20.06
CA GLU A 211 5.79 14.81 20.12
C GLU A 211 5.11 15.79 21.09
N HIS A 212 3.79 15.92 21.01
CA HIS A 212 3.02 16.81 21.87
C HIS A 212 3.09 16.39 23.35
N LEU A 213 2.91 15.10 23.65
CA LEU A 213 3.06 14.54 25.00
C LEU A 213 4.48 14.72 25.55
N LEU A 214 5.50 14.49 24.73
CA LEU A 214 6.89 14.74 25.11
C LEU A 214 7.06 16.20 25.57
N TRP A 215 6.58 17.16 24.78
CA TRP A 215 6.75 18.58 25.10
C TRP A 215 5.92 19.05 26.29
N GLN A 216 4.65 18.61 26.39
CA GLN A 216 3.76 19.06 27.47
C GLN A 216 4.03 18.37 28.79
N GLU A 217 4.18 17.04 28.78
CA GLU A 217 4.22 16.23 30.01
C GLU A 217 5.65 16.01 30.50
N LEU A 218 6.61 15.78 29.60
CA LEU A 218 7.99 15.49 30.00
C LEU A 218 8.85 16.75 30.07
N MET A 219 8.72 17.64 29.09
CA MET A 219 9.54 18.85 28.99
C MET A 219 8.89 20.09 29.63
N TRP A 220 7.67 19.97 30.18
CA TRP A 220 6.91 20.99 30.92
C TRP A 220 7.00 22.42 30.32
N GLY A 221 7.01 22.55 28.99
CA GLY A 221 7.23 23.82 28.30
C GLY A 221 6.17 24.11 27.25
N ALA A 222 5.53 25.29 27.33
CA ALA A 222 4.61 25.79 26.31
C ALA A 222 5.31 26.25 25.01
N ASN A 223 6.64 26.43 25.06
CA ASN A 223 7.45 26.81 23.90
C ASN A 223 8.34 25.64 23.50
N ARG A 224 8.33 25.30 22.21
CA ARG A 224 9.23 24.32 21.59
C ARG A 224 10.66 24.78 21.88
N PHE A 225 11.43 23.95 22.59
CA PHE A 225 12.84 24.23 22.85
C PHE A 225 13.61 24.02 21.54
N GLU A 226 13.99 25.13 20.92
CA GLU A 226 14.88 25.14 19.75
C GLU A 226 16.29 25.45 20.25
N MET A 227 17.21 24.50 20.04
CA MET A 227 18.64 24.66 20.30
C MET A 227 19.36 24.50 18.97
N ASP A 228 20.28 25.40 18.67
CA ASP A 228 21.16 25.25 17.52
C ASP A 228 22.13 24.09 17.77
N LEU A 229 22.04 23.04 16.95
CA LEU A 229 22.87 21.85 17.10
C LEU A 229 24.33 22.13 16.75
N ASP A 230 24.62 23.19 15.98
CA ASP A 230 25.99 23.57 15.61
C ASP A 230 26.71 24.27 16.79
N GLU A 231 25.97 24.77 17.78
CA GLU A 231 26.51 25.35 19.02
C GLU A 231 26.79 24.30 20.11
N LEU A 232 26.28 23.08 19.94
CA LEU A 232 26.51 21.98 20.88
C LEU A 232 27.92 21.40 20.72
N THR A 233 28.66 21.38 21.82
CA THR A 233 29.97 20.72 21.91
C THR A 233 29.85 19.43 22.71
N ASP A 234 30.07 18.30 22.03
CA ASP A 234 30.23 17.00 22.68
C ASP A 234 31.58 16.39 22.29
N ASP A 235 32.45 16.20 23.28
CA ASP A 235 33.74 15.56 23.07
C ASP A 235 33.63 14.07 23.35
N PHE A 236 33.27 13.31 22.32
CA PHE A 236 33.17 11.84 22.37
C PHE A 236 34.50 11.13 22.65
N THR A 237 35.64 11.84 22.69
CA THR A 237 36.95 11.24 22.94
C THR A 237 37.24 11.03 24.43
N PHE A 238 36.50 11.67 25.33
CA PHE A 238 36.68 11.53 26.77
C PHE A 238 35.80 10.42 27.37
N ARG A 239 36.36 9.22 27.54
CA ARG A 239 35.75 8.15 28.38
C ARG A 239 35.95 8.38 29.88
N LYS A 240 35.85 9.62 30.36
CA LYS A 240 36.02 9.96 31.78
C LYS A 240 34.64 9.97 32.45
N ARG A 241 34.44 9.08 33.42
CA ARG A 241 33.17 8.94 34.16
C ARG A 241 32.81 10.29 34.82
N GLY A 242 31.69 10.90 34.41
CA GLY A 242 31.20 12.19 34.95
C GLY A 242 31.21 13.37 33.97
N ALA A 243 31.98 13.29 32.87
CA ALA A 243 31.98 14.28 31.78
C ALA A 243 31.06 13.77 30.67
N TYR A 244 29.80 14.20 30.71
CA TYR A 244 28.77 13.86 29.72
C TYR A 244 28.27 15.15 29.09
N PHE A 245 27.69 15.05 27.90
CA PHE A 245 26.95 16.11 27.20
C PHE A 245 26.16 17.06 28.12
N VAL A 246 25.45 16.51 29.12
CA VAL A 246 24.59 17.24 30.06
C VAL A 246 25.37 18.08 31.08
N ASN A 247 26.62 17.72 31.39
CA ASN A 247 27.48 18.39 32.38
C ASN A 247 28.60 19.21 31.72
N ASN A 248 28.56 19.41 30.40
CA ASN A 248 29.56 20.24 29.72
C ASN A 248 29.18 21.72 29.91
N GLU A 249 29.97 22.46 30.69
CA GLU A 249 29.77 23.89 30.98
C GLU A 249 29.68 24.73 29.69
N GLN A 250 30.29 24.28 28.58
CA GLN A 250 30.23 24.96 27.28
C GLN A 250 28.84 24.90 26.62
N ASN A 251 28.04 23.88 26.95
CA ASN A 251 26.68 23.75 26.44
C ASN A 251 25.68 24.60 27.24
N GLY A 252 26.11 25.27 28.32
CA GLY A 252 25.26 26.17 29.11
C GLY A 252 24.05 25.50 29.77
N ILE A 253 24.05 24.16 29.90
CA ILE A 253 22.94 23.36 30.47
C ILE A 253 23.07 23.26 32.01
N ASP A 254 23.75 24.23 32.64
CA ASP A 254 24.02 24.18 34.08
C ASP A 254 22.74 24.28 34.89
N LYS A 255 22.36 23.12 35.45
CA LYS A 255 21.40 22.84 36.54
C LYS A 255 20.41 23.96 36.85
N VAL A 256 19.19 23.81 36.31
CA VAL A 256 17.97 24.21 37.03
C VAL A 256 17.81 23.37 38.29
#